data_AF-A0A7G8Z9H0-F1
#
_entry.id   AF-A0A7G8Z9H0-F1
#
_cell.length_a   1.000
_cell.length_b   1.000
_cell.length_c   1.000
_cell.angle_alpha   90.00
_cell.angle_beta   90.00
_cell.angle_gamma   90.00
#
_symmetry.space_group_name_H-M   'P 1'
#
loop_
_entity.id
_entity.type
_entity.pdbx_description
1 polymer ?
#
loop_
_entity_poly.entity_id
_entity_poly.type
_entity_poly.pdbx_seq_one_letter_code
_entity_poly.pdbx_strand_id
1 'polypeptide(L)'
;MKKQADLDPRLSIGLPHPAYFPYDTTKIKFFIPTWGAQCIATFFCMTSYAAFDSFMSAMLLHICGQLELVGLSFKELVNNHSNNSELEKKFGNIVQTHDKLNR
;
A
#
# COMPACT_ATOMS: atom_id res chain seq x y z
N MET A 1 7.15 -45.33 3.04
CA MET A 1 5.88 -44.61 2.85
C MET A 1 5.07 -44.71 4.14
N LYS A 2 5.38 -43.89 5.15
CA LYS A 2 4.56 -43.84 6.38
C LYS A 2 3.18 -43.29 5.99
N LYS A 3 2.15 -44.07 6.28
CA LYS A 3 0.76 -43.80 5.92
C LYS A 3 0.37 -42.40 6.36
N GLN A 4 -0.29 -41.68 5.46
CA GLN A 4 -1.09 -40.48 5.68
C GLN A 4 -2.16 -40.63 6.80
N ALA A 5 -2.25 -41.79 7.45
CA ALA A 5 -3.17 -42.16 8.51
C ALA A 5 -2.65 -41.89 9.94
N ASP A 6 -1.41 -41.40 10.11
CA ASP A 6 -0.80 -41.09 11.42
C ASP A 6 -0.60 -39.58 11.65
N LEU A 7 -1.01 -38.73 10.70
CA LEU A 7 -0.91 -37.27 10.83
C LEU A 7 -2.21 -36.70 11.41
N ASP A 8 -2.07 -35.76 12.35
CA ASP A 8 -3.19 -35.07 12.98
C ASP A 8 -4.18 -34.55 11.94
N PRO A 9 -5.48 -34.86 12.04
CA PRO A 9 -6.46 -34.52 11.00
C PRO A 9 -6.77 -33.00 10.94
N ARG A 10 -6.19 -32.24 11.88
CA ARG A 10 -6.20 -30.76 11.97
C ARG A 10 -5.06 -30.12 11.20
N LEU A 11 -4.06 -30.90 10.79
CA LEU A 11 -2.97 -30.45 9.95
C LEU A 11 -3.39 -30.59 8.49
N SER A 12 -3.42 -29.48 7.76
CA SER A 12 -3.81 -29.53 6.37
C SER A 12 -2.63 -29.85 5.45
N ILE A 13 -2.53 -31.11 5.05
CA ILE A 13 -1.57 -31.58 4.04
C ILE A 13 -2.22 -31.48 2.66
N GLY A 14 -1.58 -30.76 1.72
CA GLY A 14 -2.05 -30.59 0.34
C GLY A 14 -2.71 -29.24 0.03
N LEU A 15 -2.82 -28.34 1.01
CA LEU A 15 -3.17 -26.93 0.78
C LEU A 15 -1.95 -26.13 0.29
N PRO A 16 -2.15 -25.03 -0.46
CA PRO A 16 -1.08 -24.14 -0.91
C PRO A 16 -0.21 -23.63 0.24
N HIS A 17 -0.82 -23.37 1.39
CA HIS A 17 -0.13 -22.94 2.61
C HIS A 17 -0.44 -23.93 3.74
N PRO A 18 0.57 -24.61 4.31
CA PRO A 18 0.36 -25.51 5.43
C PRO A 18 -0.05 -24.68 6.67
N ALA A 19 -1.18 -25.03 7.27
CA ALA A 19 -1.69 -24.37 8.46
C ALA A 19 -2.49 -25.37 9.33
N TYR A 20 -2.59 -25.05 10.62
CA TYR A 20 -3.37 -25.84 11.57
C TYR A 20 -4.78 -25.27 11.67
N PHE A 21 -5.79 -26.09 11.36
CA PHE A 21 -7.18 -25.65 11.37
C PHE A 21 -7.94 -26.27 12.55
N PRO A 22 -8.96 -25.58 13.10
CA PRO A 22 -9.76 -26.12 14.18
C PRO A 22 -10.74 -27.22 13.75
N TYR A 23 -10.78 -27.56 12.46
CA TYR A 23 -11.66 -28.53 11.82
C TYR A 23 -10.88 -29.53 10.96
N ASP A 24 -11.46 -30.71 10.69
CA ASP A 24 -10.83 -31.74 9.86
C ASP A 24 -10.71 -31.30 8.40
N THR A 25 -9.50 -30.99 7.96
CA THR A 25 -9.19 -30.63 6.57
C THR A 25 -9.06 -31.84 5.64
N THR A 26 -9.03 -33.06 6.19
CA THR A 26 -9.06 -34.31 5.42
C THR A 26 -10.41 -34.53 4.71
N LYS A 27 -11.49 -33.89 5.18
CA LYS A 27 -12.82 -33.99 4.56
C LYS A 27 -12.90 -33.06 3.36
N ILE A 28 -13.17 -33.63 2.18
CA ILE A 28 -13.22 -32.88 0.91
C ILE A 28 -14.19 -31.69 0.92
N LYS A 29 -15.29 -31.80 1.68
CA LYS A 29 -16.28 -30.72 1.87
C LYS A 29 -15.69 -29.44 2.44
N PHE A 30 -14.68 -29.54 3.32
CA PHE A 30 -13.98 -28.39 3.90
C PHE A 30 -12.67 -28.08 3.17
N PHE A 31 -12.06 -29.08 2.54
CA PHE A 31 -10.81 -28.89 1.78
C PHE A 31 -10.94 -27.88 0.64
N ILE A 32 -11.96 -28.02 -0.22
CA ILE A 32 -12.18 -27.16 -1.39
C ILE A 32 -12.37 -25.68 -1.02
N PRO A 33 -13.28 -25.30 -0.10
CA PRO A 33 -13.45 -23.91 0.27
C PRO A 33 -12.20 -23.33 0.95
N THR A 34 -11.51 -24.09 1.81
CA THR A 34 -10.25 -23.61 2.43
C THR A 34 -9.16 -23.40 1.40
N TRP A 35 -9.05 -24.27 0.39
CA TRP A 35 -8.11 -24.11 -0.72
C TRP A 35 -8.40 -22.84 -1.51
N GLY A 36 -9.67 -22.63 -1.90
CA GLY A 36 -10.09 -21.40 -2.60
C GLY A 36 -9.86 -20.15 -1.77
N ALA A 37 -10.17 -20.18 -0.48
CA ALA A 37 -9.93 -19.07 0.44
C ALA A 37 -8.44 -18.73 0.56
N GLN A 38 -7.55 -19.72 0.60
CA GLN A 38 -6.11 -19.48 0.60
C GLN A 38 -5.63 -18.82 -0.70
N CYS A 39 -6.12 -19.28 -1.85
CA CYS A 39 -5.79 -18.67 -3.15
C CYS A 39 -6.23 -17.20 -3.21
N ILE A 40 -7.46 -16.92 -2.78
CA ILE A 40 -8.02 -15.56 -2.74
C ILE A 40 -7.23 -14.69 -1.76
N ALA A 41 -6.98 -15.18 -0.54
CA ALA A 41 -6.21 -14.45 0.46
C ALA A 41 -4.79 -14.12 -0.03
N THR A 42 -4.14 -15.05 -0.73
CA THR A 42 -2.80 -14.85 -1.30
C THR A 42 -2.82 -13.79 -2.39
N PHE A 43 -3.82 -13.84 -3.27
CA PHE A 43 -4.01 -12.83 -4.31
C PHE A 43 -4.20 -11.45 -3.69
N PHE A 44 -5.10 -11.31 -2.73
CA PHE A 44 -5.31 -10.03 -2.03
C PHE A 44 -4.05 -9.57 -1.29
N CYS A 45 -3.35 -10.45 -0.58
CA CYS A 45 -2.11 -10.11 0.11
C CYS A 45 -1.06 -9.56 -0.87
N MET A 46 -0.83 -10.27 -1.97
CA MET A 46 0.13 -9.86 -3.00
C MET A 46 -0.28 -8.55 -3.67
N THR A 47 -1.55 -8.41 -4.05
CA THR A 47 -2.06 -7.17 -4.67
C THR A 47 -1.98 -6.00 -3.70
N SER A 48 -2.42 -6.15 -2.45
CA SER A 48 -2.36 -5.08 -1.44
C SER A 48 -0.92 -4.67 -1.16
N TYR A 49 0.01 -5.64 -1.07
CA TYR A 49 1.42 -5.35 -0.87
C TYR A 49 2.02 -4.58 -2.06
N ALA A 50 1.79 -5.06 -3.29
CA ALA A 50 2.29 -4.40 -4.50
C ALA A 50 1.67 -3.02 -4.73
N ALA A 51 0.37 -2.87 -4.44
CA ALA A 51 -0.34 -1.61 -4.53
C ALA A 51 0.18 -0.60 -3.51
N PHE A 52 0.39 -1.03 -2.26
CA PHE A 52 0.95 -0.16 -1.22
C PHE A 52 2.38 0.28 -1.56
N ASP A 53 3.24 -0.63 -2.02
CA ASP A 53 4.60 -0.31 -2.43
C ASP A 53 4.63 0.69 -3.60
N SER A 54 3.81 0.44 -4.63
CA SER A 54 3.70 1.33 -5.80
C SER A 54 3.12 2.70 -5.42
N PHE A 55 2.12 2.72 -4.54
CA PHE A 55 1.51 3.96 -4.05
C PHE A 55 2.50 4.79 -3.22
N MET A 56 3.24 4.15 -2.31
CA MET A 56 4.30 4.81 -1.53
C MET A 56 5.39 5.38 -2.43
N SER A 57 5.85 4.60 -3.42
CA SER A 57 6.84 5.06 -4.40
C SER A 57 6.33 6.26 -5.21
N ALA A 58 5.09 6.23 -5.69
CA ALA A 58 4.47 7.33 -6.42
C ALA A 58 4.30 8.58 -5.54
N MET A 59 3.83 8.44 -4.29
CA MET A 59 3.72 9.55 -3.34
C MET A 59 5.07 10.18 -3.06
N LEU A 60 6.11 9.38 -2.81
CA LEU A 60 7.47 9.88 -2.58
C LEU A 60 8.00 10.62 -3.80
N LEU A 61 7.83 10.06 -5.01
CA LEU A 61 8.23 10.74 -6.25
C LEU A 61 7.51 12.08 -6.42
N HIS A 62 6.20 12.13 -6.17
CA HIS A 62 5.43 13.36 -6.21
C HIS A 62 5.92 14.37 -5.17
N ILE A 63 6.12 13.97 -3.91
CA ILE A 63 6.58 14.88 -2.85
C ILE A 63 7.96 15.41 -3.18
N CYS A 64 8.90 14.56 -3.60
CA CYS A 64 10.23 14.99 -4.03
C CYS A 64 10.17 15.96 -5.22
N GLY A 65 9.33 15.68 -6.23
CA GLY A 65 9.15 16.58 -7.37
C GLY A 65 8.54 17.93 -7.00
N GLN A 66 7.54 17.94 -6.10
CA GLN A 66 6.94 19.17 -5.58
C GLN A 66 7.95 19.99 -4.77
N LEU A 67 8.77 19.32 -3.94
CA LEU A 67 9.83 19.98 -3.17
C LEU A 67 10.92 20.56 -4.06
N GLU A 68 11.33 19.85 -5.12
CA GLU A 68 12.31 20.35 -6.08
C GLU A 68 11.78 21.58 -6.80
N LEU A 69 10.51 21.57 -7.23
CA LEU A 69 9.88 22.73 -7.87
C LEU A 69 9.79 23.94 -6.94
N VAL A 70 9.41 23.73 -5.67
CA VAL A 70 9.42 24.78 -4.64
C VAL A 70 10.84 25.30 -4.41
N GLY A 71 11.83 24.41 -4.36
CA GLY A 71 13.24 24.77 -4.20
C GLY A 71 13.78 25.60 -5.37
N LEU A 72 13.42 25.24 -6.61
CA LEU A 72 13.75 26.02 -7.80
C LEU A 72 13.07 27.40 -7.77
N SER A 73 11.78 27.44 -7.44
CA SER A 73 11.05 28.70 -7.32
C SER A 73 11.65 29.61 -6.24
N PHE A 74 12.08 29.05 -5.11
CA PHE A 74 12.78 29.78 -4.05
C PHE A 74 14.14 30.30 -4.51
N LYS A 75 14.91 29.50 -5.26
CA LYS A 75 16.20 29.90 -5.81
C LYS A 75 16.06 31.02 -6.85
N GLU A 76 15.06 30.93 -7.72
CA GLU A 76 14.72 32.00 -8.67
C GLU A 76 14.29 33.27 -7.95
N LEU A 77 13.48 33.16 -6.89
CA LEU A 77 13.09 34.28 -6.03
C LEU A 77 14.26 35.03 -5.41
N VAL A 78 15.16 34.28 -4.77
CA VAL A 78 16.33 34.86 -4.10
C VAL A 78 17.24 35.55 -5.11
N ASN A 79 17.37 35.00 -6.33
CA ASN A 79 18.21 35.57 -7.38
C ASN A 79 17.53 36.76 -8.11
N ASN A 80 16.20 36.79 -8.15
CA ASN A 80 15.40 37.77 -8.88
C ASN A 80 14.79 38.80 -7.90
N HIS A 81 15.67 39.55 -7.23
CA HIS A 81 15.42 40.50 -6.12
C HIS A 81 14.44 41.68 -6.42
N SER A 82 13.62 41.59 -7.47
CA SER A 82 12.68 42.62 -7.92
C SER A 82 11.21 42.37 -7.51
N ASN A 83 10.73 41.12 -7.36
CA ASN A 83 9.27 40.87 -7.24
C ASN A 83 8.84 39.92 -6.10
N ASN A 84 9.56 39.89 -4.97
CA ASN A 84 9.20 39.07 -3.79
C ASN A 84 7.72 39.22 -3.35
N SER A 85 7.12 40.41 -3.53
CA SER A 85 5.72 40.65 -3.16
C SER A 85 4.70 39.84 -3.99
N GLU A 86 5.02 39.46 -5.23
CA GLU A 86 4.10 38.72 -6.10
C GLU A 86 4.09 37.22 -5.76
N LEU A 87 5.25 36.70 -5.37
CA LEU A 87 5.38 35.29 -4.99
C LEU A 87 4.88 35.04 -3.57
N GLU A 88 5.11 35.97 -2.63
CA GLU A 88 4.40 35.96 -1.35
C GLU A 88 2.88 36.07 -1.53
N LYS A 89 2.40 36.87 -2.49
CA LYS A 89 0.97 36.91 -2.83
C LYS A 89 0.47 35.57 -3.38
N LYS A 90 1.21 34.90 -4.28
CA LYS A 90 0.81 33.58 -4.80
C LYS A 90 0.82 32.50 -3.72
N PHE A 91 1.88 32.42 -2.91
CA PHE A 91 1.94 31.50 -1.77
C PHE A 91 0.84 31.80 -0.76
N GLY A 92 0.64 33.08 -0.42
CA GLY A 92 -0.43 33.52 0.46
C GLY A 92 -1.82 33.15 -0.05
N ASN A 93 -2.05 33.24 -1.37
CA ASN A 93 -3.32 32.85 -1.98
C ASN A 93 -3.55 31.33 -1.94
N ILE A 94 -2.49 30.54 -2.14
CA ILE A 94 -2.54 29.07 -2.04
C ILE A 94 -2.84 28.66 -0.59
N VAL A 95 -2.12 29.24 0.38
CA VAL A 95 -2.34 28.98 1.82
C VAL A 95 -3.73 29.41 2.26
N GLN A 96 -4.19 30.60 1.85
CA GLN A 96 -5.53 31.09 2.20
C GLN A 96 -6.65 30.27 1.55
N THR A 97 -6.42 29.72 0.34
CA THR A 97 -7.36 28.82 -0.31
C THR A 97 -7.40 27.46 0.38
N HIS A 98 -6.24 26.93 0.79
CA HIS A 98 -6.15 25.69 1.57
C HIS A 98 -6.83 25.82 2.94
N ASP A 99 -6.67 26.97 3.62
CA ASP A 99 -7.30 27.28 4.91
C ASP A 99 -8.83 27.39 4.78
N LYS A 100 -9.32 28.03 3.71
CA LYS A 100 -10.76 28.10 3.42
C LYS A 100 -11.39 26.76 3.04
N LEU A 101 -10.64 25.86 2.39
CA LEU A 101 -11.11 24.53 2.01
C LEU A 101 -11.04 23.52 3.17
N ASN A 102 -10.24 23.81 4.20
CA ASN A 102 -10.10 22.99 5.41
C ASN A 102 -11.09 23.40 6.54
N ARG A 103 -12.03 24.33 6.27
CA ARG A 103 -13.06 24.80 7.19
C ARG A 103 -14.44 24.35 6.71
#